data_AF-A0A8X8GB01-F1
#
_entry.id   AF-A0A8X8GB01-F1
#
_cell.length_a   1.000
_cell.length_b   1.000
_cell.length_c   1.000
_cell.angle_alpha   90.00
_cell.angle_beta   90.00
_cell.angle_gamma   90.00
#
_symmetry.space_group_name_H-M   'P 1'
#
loop_
_entity.id
_entity.type
_entity.pdbx_description
1 polymer ?
#
loop_
_entity_poly.entity_id
_entity_poly.type
_entity_poly.pdbx_seq_one_letter_code
_entity_poly.pdbx_strand_id
1 'polypeptide(L)'
;MSLQPNKPNQESGIAAILLVLAIMALLSTVIALAVAHQDLDSHASLQHDQLVYLQRAQKSLRHWYVSNAGAFDAGGAGSTSPWNASQILAMSGAQVRWNATLFVSGEQCMAAAQGNICYHTLWFAVPDVAGPAPSLNGNNFNPGNAQYVSVSGERIESALYNRSMGQLNNMAATL
;
A
#
# COMPACT_ATOMS: atom_id res chain seq x y z
N MET A 1 -32.49 78.75 32.41
CA MET A 1 -31.51 77.91 31.68
C MET A 1 -31.98 76.47 31.76
N SER A 2 -32.51 75.94 30.65
CA SER A 2 -33.05 74.57 30.58
C SER A 2 -31.97 73.65 30.00
N LEU A 3 -31.57 72.64 30.76
CA LEU A 3 -30.63 71.60 30.32
C LEU A 3 -31.40 70.58 29.49
N GLN A 4 -31.15 70.53 28.18
CA GLN A 4 -31.65 69.45 27.34
C GLN A 4 -30.90 68.15 27.67
N PRO A 5 -31.62 67.04 27.94
CA PRO A 5 -30.99 65.74 28.15
C PRO A 5 -30.45 65.22 26.81
N ASN A 6 -29.13 65.01 26.78
CA ASN A 6 -28.40 64.42 25.66
C ASN A 6 -28.89 62.97 25.49
N LYS A 7 -29.64 62.67 24.42
CA LYS A 7 -30.09 61.31 24.13
C LYS A 7 -28.87 60.45 23.79
N PRO A 8 -28.63 59.33 24.49
CA PRO A 8 -27.52 58.45 24.15
C PRO A 8 -27.73 57.87 22.75
N ASN A 9 -26.70 58.00 21.92
CA ASN A 9 -26.67 57.59 20.51
C ASN A 9 -26.90 56.08 20.37
N GLN A 10 -28.15 55.65 20.20
CA GLN A 10 -28.53 54.24 20.00
C GLN A 10 -27.92 53.63 18.72
N GLU A 11 -27.53 54.45 17.75
CA GLU A 11 -26.89 54.02 16.51
C GLU A 11 -25.48 53.44 16.73
N SER A 12 -24.76 53.90 17.76
CA SER A 12 -23.42 53.40 18.08
C SER A 12 -23.42 51.97 18.63
N GLY A 13 -24.51 51.55 19.28
CA GLY A 13 -24.62 50.22 19.88
C GLY A 13 -24.84 49.13 18.85
N ILE A 14 -25.68 49.41 17.83
CA ILE A 14 -25.99 48.46 16.75
C ILE A 14 -24.75 48.24 15.86
N ALA A 15 -24.01 49.30 15.54
CA ALA A 15 -22.77 49.20 14.77
C ALA A 15 -21.70 48.35 15.47
N ALA A 16 -21.56 48.48 16.79
CA ALA A 16 -20.63 47.68 17.58
C ALA A 16 -21.00 46.19 17.59
N ILE A 17 -22.29 45.87 17.71
CA ILE A 17 -22.78 44.47 17.69
C ILE A 17 -22.56 43.83 16.31
N LEU A 18 -22.84 44.57 15.23
CA LEU A 18 -22.60 44.09 13.87
C LEU A 18 -21.11 43.86 13.59
N LEU A 19 -20.23 44.73 14.09
CA LEU A 19 -18.78 44.56 13.98
C LEU A 19 -18.31 43.27 14.67
N VAL A 20 -18.78 43.02 15.89
CA VAL A 20 -18.43 41.80 16.64
C VAL A 20 -18.91 40.54 15.92
N LEU A 21 -20.14 40.56 15.38
CA LEU A 21 -20.66 39.44 14.59
C LEU A 21 -19.84 39.20 13.31
N ALA A 22 -19.45 40.27 12.60
CA ALA A 22 -18.60 40.16 11.42
C ALA A 22 -17.22 39.57 11.76
N ILE A 23 -16.61 40.01 12.87
CA ILE A 23 -15.33 39.48 13.35
C ILE A 23 -15.45 38.00 13.74
N MET A 24 -16.51 37.62 14.45
CA MET A 24 -16.77 36.23 14.84
C MET A 24 -16.96 35.33 13.61
N ALA A 25 -17.71 35.80 12.60
CA ALA A 25 -17.88 35.09 11.34
C ALA A 25 -16.54 34.91 10.61
N LEU A 26 -15.72 35.96 10.53
CA LEU A 26 -14.38 35.90 9.93
C LEU A 26 -13.44 34.93 10.67
N LEU A 27 -13.42 34.98 12.00
CA LEU A 27 -12.61 34.06 12.81
C LEU A 27 -13.05 32.60 12.62
N SER A 28 -14.35 32.34 12.59
CA SER A 28 -14.86 30.98 12.34
C SER A 28 -14.48 30.45 10.96
N THR A 29 -14.45 31.31 9.93
CA THR A 29 -14.04 30.89 8.57
C THR A 29 -12.54 30.60 8.49
N VAL A 30 -11.70 31.40 9.16
CA VAL A 30 -10.24 31.17 9.20
C VAL A 30 -9.91 29.86 9.94
N ILE A 31 -10.57 29.59 11.06
CA ILE A 31 -10.38 28.34 11.81
C ILE A 31 -10.85 27.14 10.98
N ALA A 32 -12.00 27.22 10.33
CA ALA A 32 -12.50 26.16 9.47
C ALA A 32 -11.54 25.86 8.30
N LEU A 33 -10.97 26.89 7.66
CA LEU A 33 -9.96 26.71 6.62
C LEU A 33 -8.69 26.05 7.17
N ALA A 34 -8.20 26.48 8.33
CA ALA A 34 -6.97 25.94 8.92
C ALA A 34 -7.11 24.45 9.27
N VAL A 35 -8.24 24.05 9.85
CA VAL A 35 -8.53 22.64 10.16
C VAL A 35 -8.65 21.81 8.89
N ALA A 36 -9.35 22.31 7.86
CA ALA A 36 -9.49 21.60 6.58
C ALA A 36 -8.14 21.39 5.86
N HIS A 37 -7.20 22.33 5.98
CA HIS A 37 -5.86 22.16 5.41
C HIS A 37 -5.01 21.14 6.18
N GLN A 38 -5.13 21.10 7.51
CA GLN A 38 -4.41 20.10 8.32
C GLN A 38 -4.86 18.66 8.00
N ASP A 39 -6.16 18.45 7.80
CA ASP A 39 -6.66 17.12 7.44
C ASP A 39 -6.14 16.67 6.06
N LEU A 40 -6.13 17.56 5.06
CA LEU A 40 -5.64 17.24 3.71
C LEU A 40 -4.15 16.86 3.71
N ASP A 41 -3.30 17.61 4.43
CA ASP A 41 -1.87 17.32 4.51
C ASP A 41 -1.58 16.02 5.29
N SER A 42 -2.38 15.72 6.31
CA SER A 42 -2.26 14.48 7.10
C SER A 42 -2.63 13.23 6.29
N HIS A 43 -3.64 13.31 5.42
CA HIS A 43 -4.03 12.20 4.57
C HIS A 43 -3.01 11.95 3.45
N ALA A 44 -2.51 13.01 2.81
CA ALA A 44 -1.51 12.88 1.76
C ALA A 44 -0.17 12.32 2.29
N SER A 45 0.26 12.77 3.47
CA SER A 45 1.46 12.24 4.12
C SER A 45 1.32 10.77 4.53
N LEU A 46 0.17 10.37 5.08
CA LEU A 46 -0.11 8.97 5.40
C LEU A 46 -0.07 8.07 4.16
N GLN A 47 -0.70 8.50 3.05
CA GLN A 47 -0.67 7.74 1.80
C GLN A 47 0.76 7.61 1.26
N HIS A 48 1.57 8.66 1.36
CA HIS A 48 2.97 8.60 0.97
C HIS A 48 3.77 7.60 1.81
N ASP A 49 3.60 7.63 3.14
CA ASP A 49 4.26 6.71 4.05
C ASP A 49 3.88 5.25 3.80
N GLN A 50 2.61 4.99 3.49
CA GLN A 50 2.12 3.67 3.10
C GLN A 50 2.80 3.18 1.82
N LEU A 51 2.91 4.03 0.79
CA LEU A 51 3.61 3.69 -0.45
C LEU A 51 5.08 3.38 -0.24
N VAL A 52 5.80 4.20 0.52
CA VAL A 52 7.23 3.98 0.84
C VAL A 52 7.42 2.67 1.61
N TYR A 53 6.54 2.39 2.56
CA TYR A 53 6.53 1.14 3.30
C TYR A 53 6.28 -0.08 2.39
N LEU A 54 5.27 -0.02 1.52
CA LEU A 54 4.95 -1.09 0.57
C LEU A 54 6.12 -1.36 -0.38
N GLN A 55 6.79 -0.31 -0.89
CA GLN A 55 7.98 -0.47 -1.74
C GLN A 55 9.14 -1.17 -1.01
N ARG A 56 9.38 -0.84 0.27
CA ARG A 56 10.39 -1.53 1.08
C ARG A 56 10.03 -3.00 1.27
N ALA A 57 8.77 -3.28 1.61
CA ALA A 57 8.27 -4.65 1.75
C ALA A 57 8.40 -5.44 0.43
N GLN A 58 8.09 -4.83 -0.72
CA GLN A 58 8.26 -5.43 -2.04
C GLN A 58 9.71 -5.87 -2.27
N LYS A 59 10.69 -5.02 -1.92
CA LYS A 59 12.11 -5.34 -2.06
C LYS A 59 12.51 -6.51 -1.17
N SER A 60 12.08 -6.52 0.09
CA SER A 60 12.34 -7.61 1.03
C SER A 60 11.72 -8.94 0.57
N LEU A 61 10.44 -8.92 0.17
CA LEU A 61 9.73 -10.09 -0.35
C LEU A 61 10.39 -10.62 -1.63
N ARG A 62 10.80 -9.73 -2.55
CA ARG A 62 11.52 -10.12 -3.77
C ARG A 62 12.86 -10.76 -3.45
N HIS A 63 13.64 -10.20 -2.53
CA HIS A 63 14.93 -10.76 -2.14
C HIS A 63 14.77 -12.15 -1.50
N TRP A 64 13.78 -12.29 -0.62
CA TRP A 64 13.42 -13.58 -0.03
C TRP A 64 13.00 -14.60 -1.10
N TYR A 65 12.10 -14.21 -2.03
CA TYR A 65 11.66 -15.09 -3.10
C TYR A 65 12.85 -15.60 -3.91
N VAL A 66 13.71 -14.70 -4.42
CA VAL A 66 14.89 -15.09 -5.21
C VAL A 66 15.78 -16.10 -4.48
N SER A 67 15.89 -16.00 -3.16
CA SER A 67 16.74 -16.88 -2.35
C SER A 67 16.08 -18.23 -2.03
N ASN A 68 14.75 -18.33 -2.17
CA ASN A 68 13.96 -19.49 -1.79
C ASN A 68 13.18 -20.13 -2.96
N ALA A 69 13.24 -19.53 -4.16
CA ALA A 69 12.65 -19.95 -5.42
C ALA A 69 12.49 -21.48 -5.57
N GLY A 70 13.61 -22.21 -5.64
CA GLY A 70 13.58 -23.65 -5.86
C GLY A 70 12.91 -24.47 -4.75
N ALA A 71 12.88 -23.97 -3.51
CA ALA A 71 12.16 -24.59 -2.41
C ALA A 71 10.70 -24.14 -2.35
N PHE A 72 10.40 -22.92 -2.82
CA PHE A 72 9.06 -22.37 -2.88
C PHE A 72 8.19 -23.11 -3.90
N ASP A 73 8.79 -23.47 -5.04
CA ASP A 73 8.12 -24.15 -6.15
C ASP A 73 8.33 -25.68 -6.14
N ALA A 74 8.90 -26.24 -5.05
CA ALA A 74 9.29 -27.66 -4.97
C ALA A 74 8.11 -28.65 -5.00
N GLY A 75 6.87 -28.19 -4.86
CA GLY A 75 5.67 -29.02 -4.85
C GLY A 75 5.16 -29.43 -6.24
N GLY A 76 5.61 -28.77 -7.31
CA GLY A 76 5.17 -29.02 -8.69
C GLY A 76 3.75 -28.56 -9.02
N ALA A 77 3.34 -28.77 -10.27
CA ALA A 77 2.13 -28.25 -10.92
C ALA A 77 0.87 -28.25 -10.02
N GLY A 78 0.41 -27.05 -9.64
CA GLY A 78 -0.81 -26.85 -8.83
C GLY A 78 -0.60 -26.98 -7.32
N SER A 79 0.65 -27.06 -6.86
CA SER A 79 0.95 -27.13 -5.44
C SER A 79 0.65 -25.82 -4.70
N THR A 80 0.35 -25.97 -3.41
CA THR A 80 0.32 -24.85 -2.48
C THR A 80 1.75 -24.56 -2.01
N SER A 81 2.08 -23.29 -1.85
CA SER A 81 3.33 -22.88 -1.21
C SER A 81 3.58 -23.67 0.09
N PRO A 82 4.82 -24.16 0.33
CA PRO A 82 5.18 -24.84 1.57
C PRO A 82 5.21 -23.89 2.78
N TRP A 83 5.22 -22.58 2.55
CA TRP A 83 5.14 -21.56 3.59
C TRP A 83 3.84 -20.78 3.52
N ASN A 84 3.21 -20.59 4.67
CA ASN A 84 2.07 -19.69 4.77
C ASN A 84 2.51 -18.22 4.76
N ALA A 85 1.55 -17.31 4.62
CA ALA A 85 1.79 -15.88 4.53
C ALA A 85 2.59 -15.31 5.73
N SER A 86 2.32 -15.75 6.96
CA SER A 86 3.00 -15.23 8.15
C SER A 86 4.46 -15.70 8.23
N GLN A 87 4.75 -16.94 7.81
CA GLN A 87 6.11 -17.46 7.70
C GLN A 87 6.93 -16.67 6.67
N ILE A 88 6.35 -16.39 5.50
CA ILE A 88 7.02 -15.61 4.45
C ILE A 88 7.34 -14.19 4.94
N LEU A 89 6.39 -13.52 5.61
CA LEU A 89 6.62 -12.20 6.19
C LEU A 89 7.76 -12.21 7.22
N ALA A 90 7.76 -13.20 8.12
CA ALA A 90 8.82 -13.35 9.13
C ALA A 90 10.20 -13.58 8.49
N MET A 91 10.30 -14.49 7.51
CA MET A 91 11.56 -14.83 6.85
C MET A 91 12.08 -13.74 5.91
N SER A 92 11.17 -12.98 5.27
CA SER A 92 11.55 -11.86 4.41
C SER A 92 11.96 -10.61 5.20
N GLY A 93 11.65 -10.55 6.50
CA GLY A 93 11.84 -9.37 7.34
C GLY A 93 10.85 -8.23 7.03
N ALA A 94 9.81 -8.49 6.22
CA ALA A 94 8.73 -7.55 5.97
C ALA A 94 7.87 -7.41 7.24
N GLN A 95 7.99 -6.26 7.90
CA GLN A 95 7.23 -5.95 9.11
C GLN A 95 5.76 -5.69 8.77
N VAL A 96 4.84 -6.13 9.63
CA VAL A 96 3.39 -5.86 9.47
C VAL A 96 3.04 -4.53 10.12
N ARG A 97 2.50 -3.60 9.33
CA ARG A 97 1.94 -2.31 9.78
C ARG A 97 0.61 -2.05 9.10
N TRP A 98 -0.26 -1.25 9.74
CA TRP A 98 -1.58 -0.86 9.20
C TRP A 98 -2.44 -2.05 8.74
N ASN A 99 -2.42 -3.15 9.50
CA ASN A 99 -3.13 -4.38 9.16
C ASN A 99 -2.76 -4.95 7.78
N ALA A 100 -1.53 -4.68 7.31
CA ALA A 100 -1.05 -5.21 6.05
C ALA A 100 -1.11 -6.74 6.04
N THR A 101 -1.60 -7.30 4.93
CA THR A 101 -1.78 -8.73 4.75
C THR A 101 -1.02 -9.19 3.51
N LEU A 102 -0.37 -10.34 3.61
CA LEU A 102 0.27 -11.01 2.47
C LEU A 102 -0.67 -12.08 1.91
N PHE A 103 -0.88 -12.02 0.60
CA PHE A 103 -1.61 -13.01 -0.18
C PHE A 103 -0.62 -13.74 -1.09
N VAL A 104 -0.74 -15.05 -1.15
CA VAL A 104 0.15 -15.93 -1.93
C VAL A 104 -0.72 -16.66 -2.93
N SER A 105 -0.46 -16.50 -4.23
CA SER A 105 -1.18 -17.26 -5.25
C SER A 105 -0.94 -18.76 -5.07
N GLY A 106 -1.86 -19.57 -5.59
CA GLY A 106 -1.50 -20.93 -6.00
C GLY A 106 -0.43 -20.88 -7.08
N GLU A 107 0.21 -22.02 -7.33
CA GLU A 107 1.25 -22.13 -8.34
C GLU A 107 0.69 -21.87 -9.75
N GLN A 108 1.49 -21.21 -10.59
CA GLN A 108 1.20 -20.89 -11.98
C GLN A 108 2.38 -21.37 -12.81
N CYS A 109 2.12 -22.13 -13.89
CA CYS A 109 3.18 -22.64 -14.74
C CYS A 109 3.09 -22.06 -16.16
N MET A 110 4.24 -21.76 -16.74
CA MET A 110 4.38 -21.38 -18.14
C MET A 110 5.30 -22.36 -18.87
N ALA A 111 5.03 -22.56 -20.16
CA ALA A 111 5.88 -23.42 -20.99
C ALA A 111 7.27 -22.81 -21.19
N ALA A 112 8.30 -23.65 -21.12
CA ALA A 112 9.69 -23.30 -21.40
C ALA A 112 10.27 -24.21 -22.49
N ALA A 113 11.49 -23.91 -22.97
CA ALA A 113 12.15 -24.70 -24.01
C ALA A 113 12.32 -26.17 -23.62
N GLN A 114 12.56 -26.43 -22.34
CA GLN A 114 12.64 -27.76 -21.74
C GLN A 114 11.80 -27.77 -20.46
N GLY A 115 10.57 -28.27 -20.55
CA GLY A 115 9.64 -28.39 -19.42
C GLY A 115 8.78 -27.15 -19.17
N ASN A 116 8.40 -26.93 -17.92
CA ASN A 116 7.60 -25.80 -17.48
C ASN A 116 8.35 -25.02 -16.39
N ILE A 117 8.17 -23.71 -16.37
CA ILE A 117 8.61 -22.84 -15.27
C ILE A 117 7.36 -22.56 -14.43
N CYS A 118 7.34 -23.08 -13.21
CA CYS A 118 6.28 -22.84 -12.25
C CYS A 118 6.70 -21.77 -11.26
N TYR A 119 5.75 -20.92 -10.85
CA TYR A 119 5.99 -19.77 -9.97
C TYR A 119 4.73 -19.41 -9.19
N HIS A 120 4.90 -18.64 -8.12
CA HIS A 120 3.85 -17.97 -7.37
C HIS A 120 3.93 -16.45 -7.54
N THR A 121 2.82 -15.78 -7.26
CA THR A 121 2.74 -14.33 -7.12
C THR A 121 2.39 -13.98 -5.68
N LEU A 122 3.14 -13.06 -5.11
CA LEU A 122 2.89 -12.48 -3.79
C LEU A 122 2.23 -11.11 -3.96
N TRP A 123 1.18 -10.85 -3.20
CA TRP A 123 0.60 -9.51 -3.05
C TRP A 123 0.65 -9.09 -1.61
N PHE A 124 1.27 -7.94 -1.34
CA PHE A 124 1.29 -7.37 0.00
C PHE A 124 0.46 -6.09 -0.02
N ALA A 125 -0.62 -6.09 0.76
CA ALA A 125 -1.64 -5.05 0.69
C ALA A 125 -1.92 -4.45 2.06
N VAL A 126 -2.03 -3.12 2.11
CA VAL A 126 -2.52 -2.35 3.25
C VAL A 126 -3.99 -2.02 2.96
N PRO A 127 -4.94 -2.54 3.75
CA PRO A 127 -6.35 -2.23 3.55
C PRO A 127 -6.61 -0.75 3.79
N ASP A 128 -7.52 -0.17 2.99
CA ASP A 128 -8.11 1.12 3.32
C ASP A 128 -9.06 0.94 4.52
N VAL A 129 -9.29 2.03 5.27
CA VAL A 129 -10.24 2.05 6.39
C VAL A 129 -11.69 1.97 5.91
N ALA A 130 -11.95 2.28 4.64
CA ALA A 130 -13.27 2.23 4.02
C ALA A 130 -13.30 1.37 2.76
N GLY A 131 -14.36 0.57 2.63
CA GLY A 131 -14.62 -0.25 1.45
C GLY A 131 -14.23 -1.72 1.61
N PRO A 132 -14.27 -2.49 0.51
CA PRO A 132 -14.02 -3.93 0.54
C PRO A 132 -12.57 -4.23 0.86
N ALA A 133 -12.36 -5.18 1.77
CA ALA A 133 -11.03 -5.69 2.12
C ALA A 133 -10.37 -6.40 0.92
N PRO A 134 -9.03 -6.36 0.82
CA PRO A 134 -8.33 -7.13 -0.21
C PRO A 134 -8.57 -8.62 0.01
N SER A 135 -8.74 -9.36 -1.09
CA SER A 135 -9.03 -10.79 -1.05
C SER A 135 -8.33 -11.51 -2.20
N LEU A 136 -8.08 -12.80 -2.00
CA LEU A 136 -7.54 -13.68 -3.02
C LEU A 136 -8.53 -14.83 -3.24
N ASN A 137 -9.14 -14.86 -4.42
CA ASN A 137 -10.08 -15.91 -4.80
C ASN A 137 -9.42 -16.79 -5.88
N GLY A 138 -8.88 -17.94 -5.45
CA GLY A 138 -7.99 -18.75 -6.27
C GLY A 138 -6.70 -17.99 -6.58
N ASN A 139 -6.41 -17.75 -7.87
CA ASN A 139 -5.24 -16.99 -8.31
C ASN A 139 -5.58 -15.55 -8.73
N ASN A 140 -6.83 -15.11 -8.50
CA ASN A 140 -7.25 -13.76 -8.84
C ASN A 140 -7.24 -12.87 -7.58
N PHE A 141 -6.25 -11.99 -7.48
CA PHE A 141 -6.16 -11.02 -6.41
C PHE A 141 -7.09 -9.83 -6.68
N ASN A 142 -8.02 -9.58 -5.75
CA ASN A 142 -8.86 -8.40 -5.76
C ASN A 142 -8.37 -7.42 -4.68
N PRO A 143 -7.80 -6.27 -5.06
CA PRO A 143 -7.29 -5.31 -4.08
C PRO A 143 -8.40 -4.58 -3.32
N GLY A 144 -9.64 -4.54 -3.83
CA GLY A 144 -10.66 -3.64 -3.30
C GLY A 144 -10.17 -2.18 -3.34
N ASN A 145 -10.17 -1.51 -2.18
CA ASN A 145 -9.59 -0.17 -2.03
C ASN A 145 -8.16 -0.18 -1.46
N ALA A 146 -7.55 -1.35 -1.24
CA ALA A 146 -6.24 -1.44 -0.62
C ALA A 146 -5.12 -0.88 -1.52
N GLN A 147 -4.13 -0.25 -0.88
CA GLN A 147 -2.84 -0.03 -1.53
C GLN A 147 -2.04 -1.33 -1.50
N TYR A 148 -1.40 -1.70 -2.61
CA TYR A 148 -0.65 -2.95 -2.66
C TYR A 148 0.56 -2.89 -3.57
N VAL A 149 1.46 -3.84 -3.35
CA VAL A 149 2.57 -4.18 -4.24
C VAL A 149 2.52 -5.67 -4.55
N SER A 150 3.09 -6.05 -5.70
CA SER A 150 3.21 -7.44 -6.09
C SER A 150 4.65 -7.84 -6.35
N VAL A 151 4.95 -9.11 -6.09
CA VAL A 151 6.19 -9.78 -6.50
C VAL A 151 5.76 -11.03 -7.27
N SER A 152 5.91 -10.99 -8.58
CA SER A 152 5.70 -12.16 -9.44
C SER A 152 6.98 -12.97 -9.53
N GLY A 153 6.89 -14.26 -9.25
CA GLY A 153 7.96 -15.23 -9.43
C GLY A 153 8.30 -15.47 -10.90
N GLU A 154 7.40 -15.19 -11.85
CA GLU A 154 7.58 -15.48 -13.28
C GLU A 154 8.95 -15.02 -13.80
N ARG A 155 9.31 -13.76 -13.54
CA ARG A 155 10.59 -13.17 -13.97
C ARG A 155 11.77 -13.72 -13.19
N ILE A 156 11.57 -14.08 -11.93
CA ILE A 156 12.61 -14.62 -11.05
C ILE A 156 12.97 -16.04 -11.52
N GLU A 157 11.97 -16.90 -11.62
CA GLU A 157 12.12 -18.29 -12.05
C GLU A 157 12.60 -18.39 -13.49
N SER A 158 12.07 -17.57 -14.41
CA SER A 158 12.58 -17.53 -15.79
C SER A 158 14.06 -17.14 -15.85
N ALA A 159 14.50 -16.19 -15.02
CA ALA A 159 15.90 -15.79 -14.96
C ALA A 159 16.79 -16.86 -14.30
N LEU A 160 16.27 -17.62 -13.34
CA LEU A 160 16.99 -18.77 -12.75
C LEU A 160 17.10 -19.90 -13.77
N TYR A 161 16.00 -20.27 -14.41
CA TYR A 161 15.94 -21.28 -15.47
C TYR A 161 16.93 -20.99 -16.60
N ASN A 162 16.90 -19.78 -17.16
CA ASN A 162 17.79 -19.40 -18.26
C ASN A 162 19.28 -19.45 -17.85
N ARG A 163 19.60 -19.08 -16.60
CA ARG A 163 20.97 -19.19 -16.08
C ARG A 163 21.41 -20.64 -15.94
N SER A 164 20.55 -21.51 -15.41
CA SER A 164 20.81 -22.95 -15.30
C SER A 164 21.01 -23.61 -16.67
N MET A 165 20.18 -23.26 -17.66
CA MET A 165 20.33 -23.71 -19.05
C MET A 165 21.62 -23.24 -19.70
N GLY A 166 22.01 -21.97 -19.49
CA GLY A 166 23.30 -21.47 -19.95
C GLY A 166 24.47 -22.26 -19.36
N GLN A 167 24.43 -22.58 -18.06
CA GLN A 167 25.47 -23.39 -17.40
C GLN A 167 25.52 -24.83 -17.95
N LEU A 168 24.36 -25.46 -18.17
CA LEU A 168 24.29 -26.81 -18.74
C LEU A 168 24.84 -26.87 -20.16
N ASN A 169 24.50 -25.89 -21.01
CA ASN A 169 25.05 -25.80 -22.37
C ASN A 169 26.58 -25.61 -22.37
N ASN A 170 27.10 -24.79 -21.46
CA ASN A 170 28.54 -24.58 -21.33
C ASN A 170 29.27 -25.86 -20.90
N MET A 171 28.70 -26.63 -19.96
CA MET A 171 29.27 -27.93 -19.55
C MET A 171 29.22 -28.95 -20.69
N ALA A 172 28.12 -29.00 -21.44
CA ALA A 172 27.98 -29.90 -22.59
C ALA A 172 28.97 -29.59 -23.73
N ALA A 173 29.33 -28.31 -23.93
CA ALA A 173 30.29 -27.90 -24.94
C ALA A 173 31.76 -28.19 -24.57
N THR A 174 32.05 -28.47 -23.30
CA THR A 174 33.40 -28.79 -22.81
C THR A 174 33.72 -30.30 -22.74
N LEU A 175 32.73 -31.14 -23.06
CA LEU A 175 32.86 -32.60 -23.16
C LEU A 175 33.08 -33.02 -24.62
#